data_AF-A0A8B9TNJ6-F1
#
_entry.id   AF-A0A8B9TNJ6-F1
#
_cell.length_a   1.000
_cell.length_b   1.000
_cell.length_c   1.000
_cell.angle_alpha   90.00
_cell.angle_beta   90.00
_cell.angle_gamma   90.00
#
_symmetry.space_group_name_H-M   'P 1'
#
loop_
_entity.id
_entity.type
_entity.pdbx_description
1 polymer ?
#
loop_
_entity_poly.entity_id
_entity_poly.type
_entity_poly.pdbx_seq_one_letter_code
_entity_poly.pdbx_strand_id
1 'polypeptide(L)'
;FMTSLLYLEKEDHNTAFFMQLISLYTMAQNPNMTHLKTSERVVLPPLWIRCDGSDPECTRWLGAEPLKAGNKITGINIYMVTCNADKTCFANLEELKMAHKVKHHSSIVTTKGFAQYELIRAAAIEDTIVESESNISIDITWNTVDKILQPPPLTAAATLNISLESGDPRSPVYPLYRELQFLLTLAEGLKTGVTEWPESLESKSAFELVQGFLTGNFCLLCGKRGRPDFTENIKSDTAAVDSSMKSIFSERGGLDFAEQLWCKMRSVSSYQELVECFTLIIKSLEHGEVQPWIHQGSSSLLSKLIQQSYHGKMKAVSLSGITPVQMLLEIGLDKMKKDYISFFIGQELATLTYLDYFISTSVDLQEQVHRVQKLHHMLEIMVSCTVLLQFKHENLFPLTQTCLKYYKENPLNEKHVFQLPIRPALVKKFYENDHPEIWKVDISSGHGQKEVKTTWQVSTSPPVEHMISNNIVNGSTEERMYFITMTNCSQVHFT
;
A
#
# COMPACT_ATOMS: atom_id res chain seq x y z
N PHE A 1 -9.08 -0.84 -15.44
CA PHE A 1 -9.66 -0.32 -16.70
C PHE A 1 -8.81 -0.59 -17.97
N MET A 2 -7.67 -1.29 -17.90
CA MET A 2 -6.75 -1.43 -19.06
C MET A 2 -6.50 -2.89 -19.49
N THR A 3 -7.42 -3.52 -20.24
CA THR A 3 -7.08 -4.79 -20.93
C THR A 3 -7.55 -4.88 -22.37
N SER A 4 -8.15 -3.82 -22.94
CA SER A 4 -8.55 -3.83 -24.36
C SER A 4 -8.69 -2.40 -24.91
N LEU A 5 -7.58 -1.67 -24.98
CA LEU A 5 -7.48 -0.34 -25.59
C LEU A 5 -6.45 -0.40 -26.73
N LEU A 6 -6.84 0.06 -27.92
CA LEU A 6 -5.93 0.29 -29.04
C LEU A 6 -5.34 1.69 -28.88
N TYR A 7 -4.05 1.77 -28.55
CA TYR A 7 -3.29 3.02 -28.47
C TYR A 7 -2.58 3.28 -29.79
N LEU A 8 -2.73 4.50 -30.32
CA LEU A 8 -1.95 5.01 -31.45
C LEU A 8 -1.14 6.21 -30.95
N GLU A 9 0.18 6.11 -31.09
CA GLU A 9 1.15 7.13 -30.69
C GLU A 9 1.92 7.58 -31.93
N LYS A 10 1.89 8.88 -32.24
CA LYS A 10 2.69 9.48 -33.30
C LYS A 10 2.84 10.98 -33.05
N GLU A 11 4.08 11.46 -33.01
CA GLU A 11 4.46 12.79 -32.50
C GLU A 11 4.20 13.97 -33.45
N ASP A 12 3.82 13.77 -34.72
CA ASP A 12 3.93 14.85 -35.73
C ASP A 12 2.69 15.07 -36.63
N HIS A 13 1.46 14.83 -36.14
CA HIS A 13 0.26 15.05 -36.97
C HIS A 13 -0.77 15.99 -36.34
N ASN A 14 -1.18 16.97 -37.15
CA ASN A 14 -2.23 17.96 -36.90
C ASN A 14 -3.55 17.27 -36.50
N THR A 15 -4.30 17.83 -35.53
CA THR A 15 -5.56 17.30 -34.96
C THR A 15 -6.59 16.86 -36.03
N ALA A 16 -6.55 17.46 -37.22
CA ALA A 16 -7.32 17.05 -38.39
C ALA A 16 -7.10 15.58 -38.82
N PHE A 17 -5.88 15.05 -38.72
CA PHE A 17 -5.58 13.65 -39.05
C PHE A 17 -6.21 12.69 -38.03
N PHE A 18 -6.15 13.02 -36.74
CA PHE A 18 -6.77 12.21 -35.69
C PHE A 18 -8.30 12.19 -35.80
N MET A 19 -8.92 13.31 -36.22
CA MET A 19 -10.35 13.35 -36.53
C MET A 19 -10.73 12.45 -37.73
N GLN A 20 -9.85 12.29 -38.72
CA GLN A 20 -10.06 11.33 -39.81
C GLN A 20 -10.03 9.89 -39.31
N LEU A 21 -9.17 9.55 -38.35
CA LEU A 21 -9.12 8.21 -37.75
C LEU A 21 -10.39 7.91 -36.94
N ILE A 22 -10.89 8.84 -36.14
CA ILE A 22 -12.17 8.71 -35.44
C ILE A 22 -13.33 8.54 -36.45
N SER A 23 -13.28 9.28 -37.56
CA SER A 23 -14.27 9.16 -38.63
C SER A 23 -14.22 7.78 -39.31
N LEU A 24 -13.02 7.27 -39.61
CA LEU A 24 -12.82 5.92 -40.17
C LEU A 24 -13.32 4.83 -39.21
N TYR A 25 -12.98 4.94 -37.93
CA TYR A 25 -13.49 4.05 -36.89
C TYR A 25 -15.03 4.08 -36.84
N THR A 26 -15.61 5.28 -36.91
CA THR A 26 -17.06 5.48 -36.90
C THR A 26 -17.73 4.83 -38.12
N MET A 27 -17.16 5.02 -39.31
CA MET A 27 -17.65 4.39 -40.54
C MET A 27 -17.50 2.87 -40.51
N ALA A 28 -16.42 2.34 -39.93
CA ALA A 28 -16.19 0.90 -39.80
C ALA A 28 -17.19 0.21 -38.86
N GLN A 29 -17.69 0.92 -37.84
CA GLN A 29 -18.71 0.41 -36.91
C GLN A 29 -20.16 0.73 -37.34
N ASN A 30 -20.35 1.60 -38.35
CA ASN A 30 -21.67 2.02 -38.81
C ASN A 30 -22.38 0.91 -39.59
N PRO A 31 -23.55 0.42 -39.15
CA PRO A 31 -24.29 -0.63 -39.83
C PRO A 31 -24.83 -0.24 -41.21
N ASN A 32 -24.92 1.05 -41.52
CA ASN A 32 -25.39 1.56 -42.80
C ASN A 32 -24.28 1.66 -43.86
N MET A 33 -23.02 1.42 -43.49
CA MET A 33 -21.90 1.43 -44.44
C MET A 33 -21.78 0.12 -45.22
N THR A 34 -21.42 0.24 -46.49
CA THR A 34 -21.18 -0.92 -47.36
C THR A 34 -19.77 -1.47 -47.11
N HIS A 35 -19.67 -2.68 -46.56
CA HIS A 35 -18.38 -3.34 -46.32
C HIS A 35 -18.03 -4.28 -47.47
N LEU A 36 -16.93 -4.01 -48.17
CA LEU A 36 -16.50 -4.79 -49.35
C LEU A 36 -15.75 -6.09 -49.00
N LYS A 37 -15.16 -6.19 -47.81
CA LYS A 37 -14.26 -7.30 -47.42
C LYS A 37 -14.65 -8.03 -46.13
N THR A 38 -15.53 -7.46 -45.31
CA THR A 38 -15.82 -7.98 -43.97
C THR A 38 -17.27 -8.45 -43.91
N SER A 39 -17.47 -9.77 -43.81
CA SER A 39 -18.78 -10.42 -43.72
C SER A 39 -19.32 -10.49 -42.29
N GLU A 40 -18.45 -10.48 -41.27
CA GLU A 40 -18.83 -10.49 -39.85
C GLU A 40 -18.56 -9.15 -39.17
N ARG A 41 -19.59 -8.59 -38.52
CA ARG A 41 -19.49 -7.34 -37.77
C ARG A 41 -19.00 -7.62 -36.36
N VAL A 42 -17.71 -7.43 -36.12
CA VAL A 42 -17.14 -7.46 -34.77
C VAL A 42 -17.20 -6.07 -34.17
N VAL A 43 -17.78 -5.97 -32.97
CA VAL A 43 -17.77 -4.71 -32.24
C VAL A 43 -16.36 -4.44 -31.74
N LEU A 44 -15.76 -3.36 -32.21
CA LEU A 44 -14.39 -3.00 -31.83
C LEU A 44 -14.36 -2.45 -30.39
N PRO A 45 -13.22 -2.59 -29.69
CA PRO A 45 -13.03 -1.91 -28.42
C PRO A 45 -13.02 -0.38 -28.61
N PRO A 46 -13.25 0.40 -27.53
CA PRO A 46 -13.13 1.85 -27.57
C PRO A 46 -11.75 2.29 -28.09
N LEU A 47 -11.74 3.28 -28.98
CA LEU A 47 -10.54 3.88 -29.53
C LEU A 47 -10.21 5.16 -28.77
N TRP A 48 -8.98 5.32 -28.30
CA TRP A 48 -8.48 6.55 -27.67
C TRP A 48 -7.18 6.97 -28.34
N ILE A 49 -7.12 8.23 -28.75
CA ILE A 49 -6.00 8.81 -29.49
C ILE A 49 -5.41 9.95 -28.65
N ARG A 50 -4.09 9.91 -28.46
CA ARG A 50 -3.32 11.00 -27.85
C ARG A 50 -3.14 12.14 -28.85
N CYS A 51 -3.35 13.37 -28.40
CA CYS A 51 -3.16 14.58 -29.19
C CYS A 51 -2.14 15.49 -28.49
N ASP A 52 -1.38 16.23 -29.28
CA ASP A 52 -0.28 17.10 -28.81
C ASP A 52 -0.78 18.41 -28.17
N GLY A 53 -2.04 18.78 -28.42
CA GLY A 53 -2.66 20.01 -27.94
C GLY A 53 -2.27 21.25 -28.75
N SER A 54 -1.78 21.08 -29.98
CA SER A 54 -1.41 22.18 -30.88
C SER A 54 -2.62 22.91 -31.48
N ASP A 55 -3.83 22.37 -31.34
CA ASP A 55 -5.06 23.00 -31.79
C ASP A 55 -5.50 24.16 -30.87
N PRO A 56 -6.31 25.12 -31.37
CA PRO A 56 -6.79 26.24 -30.57
C PRO A 56 -7.58 25.85 -29.31
N GLU A 57 -8.15 24.65 -29.26
CA GLU A 57 -8.90 24.13 -28.10
C GLU A 57 -8.01 23.32 -27.13
N CYS A 58 -6.71 23.19 -27.43
CA CYS A 58 -5.73 22.42 -26.65
C CYS A 58 -6.19 20.97 -26.37
N THR A 59 -6.62 20.27 -27.42
CA THR A 59 -7.12 18.90 -27.34
C THR A 59 -5.98 17.93 -27.01
N ARG A 60 -6.13 17.18 -25.92
CA ARG A 60 -5.17 16.16 -25.46
C ARG A 60 -5.58 14.73 -25.78
N TRP A 61 -6.89 14.47 -25.83
CA TRP A 61 -7.41 13.17 -26.22
C TRP A 61 -8.66 13.26 -27.07
N LEU A 62 -8.76 12.33 -28.01
CA LEU A 62 -9.97 12.02 -28.75
C LEU A 62 -10.35 10.56 -28.51
N GLY A 63 -11.59 10.32 -28.12
CA GLY A 63 -12.13 8.99 -27.84
C GLY A 63 -13.33 8.67 -28.71
N ALA A 64 -13.50 7.41 -29.10
CA ALA A 64 -14.71 6.90 -29.74
C ALA A 64 -15.11 5.55 -29.14
N GLU A 65 -16.36 5.46 -28.68
CA GLU A 65 -16.91 4.27 -28.03
C GLU A 65 -18.24 3.86 -28.68
N PRO A 66 -18.40 2.59 -29.12
CA PRO A 66 -19.62 2.13 -29.76
C PRO A 66 -20.74 1.86 -28.74
N LEU A 67 -21.93 2.38 -29.04
CA LEU A 67 -23.16 2.15 -28.29
C LEU A 67 -23.80 0.84 -28.75
N LYS A 68 -24.21 -0.02 -27.81
CA LYS A 68 -24.71 -1.37 -28.13
C LYS A 68 -26.08 -1.64 -27.54
N ALA A 69 -27.13 -1.79 -28.35
CA ALA A 69 -28.40 -2.36 -27.88
C ALA A 69 -28.40 -3.88 -28.11
N GLY A 70 -28.03 -4.65 -27.07
CA GLY A 70 -27.79 -6.08 -27.22
C GLY A 70 -26.59 -6.36 -28.12
N ASN A 71 -26.75 -7.20 -29.15
CA ASN A 71 -25.69 -7.51 -30.13
C ASN A 71 -25.60 -6.51 -31.29
N LYS A 72 -26.39 -5.43 -31.30
CA LYS A 72 -26.41 -4.44 -32.39
C LYS A 72 -25.80 -3.11 -31.96
N ILE A 73 -24.96 -2.55 -32.81
CA ILE A 73 -24.42 -1.20 -32.64
C ILE A 73 -25.48 -0.19 -33.05
N THR A 74 -25.83 0.73 -32.15
CA THR A 74 -26.88 1.75 -32.34
C THR A 74 -26.31 3.16 -32.52
N GLY A 75 -25.02 3.34 -32.32
CA GLY A 75 -24.35 4.63 -32.46
C GLY A 75 -22.94 4.61 -31.89
N ILE A 76 -22.33 5.79 -31.75
CA ILE A 76 -21.01 6.02 -31.15
C ILE A 76 -21.05 7.26 -30.26
N ASN A 77 -20.40 7.17 -29.11
CA ASN A 77 -20.02 8.30 -28.28
C ASN A 77 -18.62 8.77 -28.68
N ILE A 78 -18.50 10.06 -29.01
CA ILE A 78 -17.23 10.72 -29.31
C ILE A 78 -16.86 11.59 -28.10
N TYR A 79 -15.69 11.36 -27.56
CA TYR A 79 -15.13 12.11 -26.44
C TYR A 79 -14.02 13.03 -26.92
N MET A 80 -14.00 14.25 -26.39
CA MET A 80 -12.94 15.22 -26.60
C MET A 80 -12.47 15.70 -25.23
N VAL A 81 -11.18 15.58 -24.96
CA VAL A 81 -10.55 16.01 -23.71
C VAL A 81 -9.61 17.16 -24.02
N THR A 82 -9.90 18.33 -23.45
CA THR A 82 -9.03 19.50 -23.53
C THR A 82 -8.37 19.72 -22.17
N CYS A 83 -7.14 20.23 -22.15
CA CYS A 83 -6.45 20.55 -20.90
C CYS A 83 -5.62 21.83 -21.04
N ASN A 84 -5.93 22.80 -20.18
CA ASN A 84 -5.23 24.08 -20.09
C ASN A 84 -4.60 24.24 -18.71
N ALA A 85 -3.38 24.79 -18.66
CA ALA A 85 -2.77 25.23 -17.42
C ALA A 85 -3.15 26.70 -17.20
N ASP A 86 -3.90 26.97 -16.14
CA ASP A 86 -4.36 28.32 -15.80
C ASP A 86 -4.12 28.59 -14.31
N LYS A 87 -3.90 29.85 -13.97
CA LYS A 87 -3.63 30.32 -12.61
C LYS A 87 -4.90 30.69 -11.86
N THR A 88 -5.98 31.12 -12.53
CA THR A 88 -7.14 31.73 -11.82
C THR A 88 -8.52 31.58 -12.47
N CYS A 89 -8.65 31.05 -13.70
CA CYS A 89 -9.96 30.98 -14.37
C CYS A 89 -10.75 29.71 -14.02
N PHE A 90 -11.54 29.74 -12.93
CA PHE A 90 -12.50 28.69 -12.63
C PHE A 90 -13.82 28.92 -13.38
N ALA A 91 -14.33 27.88 -14.04
CA ALA A 91 -15.61 27.95 -14.73
C ALA A 91 -16.78 28.16 -13.75
N ASN A 92 -17.87 28.77 -14.21
CA ASN A 92 -19.12 28.82 -13.45
C ASN A 92 -19.91 27.52 -13.69
N LEU A 93 -20.37 26.87 -12.62
CA LEU A 93 -21.13 25.62 -12.73
C LEU A 93 -22.42 25.78 -13.55
N GLU A 94 -23.10 26.92 -13.42
CA GLU A 94 -24.33 27.18 -14.18
C GLU A 94 -24.06 27.36 -15.67
N GLU A 95 -22.93 27.96 -16.04
CA GLU A 95 -22.50 28.05 -17.45
C GLU A 95 -22.21 26.66 -18.02
N LEU A 96 -21.52 25.80 -17.25
CA LEU A 96 -21.27 24.41 -17.66
C LEU A 96 -22.57 23.60 -17.82
N LYS A 97 -23.52 23.75 -16.89
CA LYS A 97 -24.85 23.13 -17.00
C LYS A 97 -25.59 23.64 -18.23
N MET A 98 -25.58 24.94 -18.50
CA MET A 98 -26.23 25.52 -19.67
C MET A 98 -25.57 25.07 -20.98
N ALA A 99 -24.24 25.05 -21.06
CA ALA A 99 -23.51 24.54 -22.21
C ALA A 99 -23.85 23.06 -22.48
N HIS A 100 -23.91 22.23 -21.42
CA HIS A 100 -24.32 20.83 -21.54
C HIS A 100 -25.76 20.68 -22.04
N LYS A 101 -26.71 21.48 -21.49
CA LYS A 101 -28.11 21.48 -21.92
C LYS A 101 -28.27 21.87 -23.38
N VAL A 102 -27.58 22.91 -23.83
CA VAL A 102 -27.59 23.37 -25.22
C VAL A 102 -27.01 22.29 -26.13
N LYS A 103 -25.86 21.71 -25.76
CA LYS A 103 -25.18 20.70 -26.58
C LYS A 103 -26.02 19.43 -26.75
N HIS A 104 -26.65 18.96 -25.69
CA HIS A 104 -27.38 17.70 -25.67
C HIS A 104 -28.90 17.86 -25.74
N HIS A 105 -29.41 19.06 -26.01
CA HIS A 105 -30.85 19.38 -26.11
C HIS A 105 -31.67 18.81 -24.95
N SER A 106 -31.12 18.91 -23.73
CA SER A 106 -31.66 18.27 -22.54
C SER A 106 -32.26 19.29 -21.57
N SER A 107 -33.42 18.96 -20.98
CA SER A 107 -34.12 19.83 -20.02
C SER A 107 -33.64 19.61 -18.58
N ILE A 108 -33.29 18.37 -18.23
CA ILE A 108 -32.88 17.95 -16.89
C ILE A 108 -31.42 17.50 -16.93
N VAL A 109 -30.63 17.97 -15.96
CA VAL A 109 -29.23 17.58 -15.76
C VAL A 109 -29.02 17.15 -14.32
N THR A 110 -28.18 16.16 -14.12
CA THR A 110 -27.72 15.72 -12.80
C THR A 110 -26.24 16.02 -12.66
N THR A 111 -25.80 16.32 -11.43
CA THR A 111 -24.40 16.60 -11.13
C THR A 111 -23.86 15.62 -10.10
N LYS A 112 -22.62 15.16 -10.31
CA LYS A 112 -21.88 14.30 -9.40
C LYS A 112 -20.49 14.90 -9.15
N GLY A 113 -20.16 15.12 -7.89
CA GLY A 113 -18.87 15.64 -7.46
C GLY A 113 -17.91 14.51 -7.11
N PHE A 114 -16.63 14.78 -7.34
CA PHE A 114 -15.49 13.97 -6.90
C PHE A 114 -14.40 14.91 -6.40
N ALA A 115 -13.79 14.58 -5.27
CA ALA A 115 -12.61 15.27 -4.77
C ALA A 115 -11.62 14.24 -4.23
N GLN A 116 -10.35 14.40 -4.58
CA GLN A 116 -9.24 13.63 -4.04
C GLN A 116 -8.37 14.52 -3.17
N TYR A 117 -8.08 14.02 -1.97
CA TYR A 117 -7.19 14.69 -1.01
C TYR A 117 -6.03 13.75 -0.71
N GLU A 118 -4.81 14.22 -0.92
CA GLU A 118 -3.60 13.53 -0.50
C GLU A 118 -3.36 13.83 0.99
N LEU A 119 -3.41 12.81 1.84
CA LEU A 119 -3.21 12.98 3.28
C LEU A 119 -1.74 12.97 3.66
N ILE A 120 -0.96 12.17 2.93
CA ILE A 120 0.46 11.98 3.18
C ILE A 120 1.14 11.90 1.83
N ARG A 121 2.00 12.88 1.60
CA ARG A 121 3.07 12.80 0.61
C ARG A 121 4.32 12.34 1.34
N ALA A 122 5.03 11.37 0.80
CA ALA A 122 6.35 11.03 1.32
C ALA A 122 7.21 12.30 1.36
N ALA A 123 7.60 12.72 2.56
CA ALA A 123 8.60 13.76 2.71
C ALA A 123 9.92 13.15 2.26
N ALA A 124 10.53 13.71 1.21
CA ALA A 124 11.89 13.38 0.83
C ALA A 124 12.77 13.53 2.08
N ILE A 125 13.51 12.48 2.43
CA ILE A 125 14.52 12.55 3.46
C ILE A 125 15.55 13.55 2.95
N GLU A 126 15.68 14.70 3.62
CA GLU A 126 16.80 15.62 3.38
C GLU A 126 18.10 14.77 3.43
N ASP A 127 18.82 14.77 2.32
CA ASP A 127 20.10 14.10 2.04
C ASP A 127 20.12 12.63 1.54
N THR A 128 19.00 11.98 1.24
CA THR A 128 19.01 10.76 0.39
C THR A 128 17.84 10.73 -0.59
N ILE A 129 18.12 10.51 -1.87
CA ILE A 129 17.15 10.45 -2.99
C ILE A 129 16.34 9.15 -2.92
N VAL A 130 15.64 8.91 -1.81
CA VAL A 130 14.62 7.87 -1.73
C VAL A 130 13.30 8.58 -1.55
N GLU A 131 12.71 8.99 -2.66
CA GLU A 131 11.29 9.34 -2.71
C GLU A 131 10.52 8.06 -2.36
N SER A 132 10.02 7.93 -1.14
CA SER A 132 9.16 6.79 -0.81
C SER A 132 7.88 6.91 -1.63
N GLU A 133 7.46 5.85 -2.34
CA GLU A 133 6.22 5.85 -3.14
C GLU A 133 4.96 5.67 -2.25
N SER A 134 5.10 5.81 -0.93
CA SER A 134 4.02 5.69 0.04
C SER A 134 3.03 6.84 -0.11
N ASN A 135 1.77 6.50 -0.38
CA ASN A 135 0.68 7.44 -0.58
C ASN A 135 -0.57 6.97 0.18
N ILE A 136 -1.12 7.88 0.97
CA ILE A 136 -2.46 7.73 1.53
C ILE A 136 -3.30 8.88 1.01
N SER A 137 -4.34 8.56 0.23
CA SER A 137 -5.26 9.52 -0.35
C SER A 137 -6.71 9.16 -0.05
N ILE A 138 -7.60 10.15 -0.09
CA ILE A 138 -9.04 9.95 0.09
C ILE A 138 -9.75 10.41 -1.17
N ASP A 139 -10.57 9.52 -1.72
CA ASP A 139 -11.51 9.82 -2.78
C ASP A 139 -12.90 10.03 -2.18
N ILE A 140 -13.47 11.23 -2.37
CA ILE A 140 -14.80 11.59 -1.87
C ILE A 140 -15.72 11.84 -3.06
N THR A 141 -16.87 11.17 -3.09
CA THR A 141 -17.90 11.33 -4.13
C THR A 141 -19.24 11.71 -3.52
N TRP A 142 -19.95 12.63 -4.18
CA TRP A 142 -21.30 13.02 -3.77
C TRP A 142 -22.16 13.39 -4.97
N ASN A 143 -23.46 13.36 -4.77
CA ASN A 143 -24.42 13.81 -5.77
C ASN A 143 -24.83 15.26 -5.47
N THR A 144 -25.43 15.92 -6.45
CA THR A 144 -25.95 17.30 -6.36
C THR A 144 -24.88 18.31 -5.95
N VAL A 145 -24.06 18.70 -6.92
CA VAL A 145 -23.09 19.79 -6.82
C VAL A 145 -23.78 21.14 -7.10
N ASP A 146 -23.61 22.08 -6.18
CA ASP A 146 -24.16 23.44 -6.20
C ASP A 146 -23.11 24.48 -6.64
N LYS A 147 -21.84 24.30 -6.26
CA LYS A 147 -20.74 25.22 -6.60
C LYS A 147 -19.47 24.47 -6.98
N ILE A 148 -18.73 25.04 -7.93
CA ILE A 148 -17.36 24.59 -8.24
C ILE A 148 -16.48 24.75 -7.00
N LEU A 149 -15.65 23.74 -6.72
CA LEU A 149 -14.79 23.67 -5.53
C LEU A 149 -15.57 23.74 -4.21
N GLN A 150 -16.84 23.32 -4.20
CA GLN A 150 -17.54 23.16 -2.93
C GLN A 150 -16.87 22.05 -2.08
N PRO A 151 -16.81 22.22 -0.75
CA PRO A 151 -16.37 21.15 0.12
C PRO A 151 -17.35 19.97 0.05
N PRO A 152 -16.88 18.72 0.14
CA PRO A 152 -17.74 17.56 0.14
C PRO A 152 -18.71 17.57 1.34
N PRO A 153 -20.01 17.28 1.14
CA PRO A 153 -20.97 17.19 2.23
C PRO A 153 -20.70 15.97 3.12
N LEU A 154 -21.19 16.00 4.37
CA LEU A 154 -21.02 14.86 5.30
C LEU A 154 -21.77 13.59 4.86
N THR A 155 -22.74 13.72 3.96
CA THR A 155 -23.49 12.62 3.34
C THR A 155 -22.76 11.98 2.15
N ALA A 156 -21.58 12.49 1.79
CA ALA A 156 -20.76 11.94 0.72
C ALA A 156 -20.29 10.50 1.02
N ALA A 157 -19.94 9.77 -0.03
CA ALA A 157 -19.23 8.51 0.07
C ALA A 157 -17.73 8.76 -0.03
N ALA A 158 -16.97 8.38 1.01
CA ALA A 158 -15.51 8.49 1.01
C ALA A 158 -14.85 7.11 0.96
N THR A 159 -13.78 6.99 0.19
CA THR A 159 -12.95 5.81 0.08
C THR A 159 -11.51 6.21 0.35
N LEU A 160 -10.89 5.57 1.32
CA LEU A 160 -9.47 5.73 1.61
C LEU A 160 -8.67 4.77 0.73
N ASN A 161 -7.67 5.30 0.04
CA ASN A 161 -6.72 4.57 -0.79
C ASN A 161 -5.37 4.56 -0.06
N ILE A 162 -4.83 3.36 0.18
CA ILE A 162 -3.60 3.18 0.95
C ILE A 162 -2.61 2.35 0.13
N SER A 163 -1.47 2.93 -0.20
CA SER A 163 -0.29 2.23 -0.72
C SER A 163 0.92 2.63 0.12
N LEU A 164 1.62 1.65 0.68
CA LEU A 164 2.76 1.89 1.55
C LEU A 164 3.92 1.01 1.11
N GLU A 165 5.10 1.61 1.12
CA GLU A 165 6.38 0.94 0.96
C GLU A 165 6.86 0.44 2.33
N SER A 166 7.50 -0.71 2.37
CA SER A 166 7.97 -1.28 3.64
C SER A 166 9.29 -0.64 4.10
N GLY A 167 9.40 -0.41 5.40
CA GLY A 167 10.67 -0.01 6.02
C GLY A 167 10.90 1.49 6.18
N ASP A 168 9.85 2.31 6.24
CA ASP A 168 9.99 3.74 6.58
C ASP A 168 10.70 3.89 7.95
N PRO A 169 11.88 4.54 8.02
CA PRO A 169 12.62 4.73 9.28
C PRO A 169 11.85 5.51 10.35
N ARG A 170 10.83 6.28 9.96
CA ARG A 170 9.96 7.04 10.87
C ARG A 170 8.84 6.18 11.47
N SER A 171 8.62 4.97 10.92
CA SER A 171 7.61 4.05 11.42
C SER A 171 7.97 3.53 12.81
N PRO A 172 7.02 3.49 13.77
CA PRO A 172 7.30 2.95 15.10
C PRO A 172 7.57 1.44 15.08
N VAL A 173 7.24 0.75 13.98
CA VAL A 173 7.55 -0.69 13.78
C VAL A 173 8.83 -0.93 12.97
N TYR A 174 9.61 0.11 12.68
CA TYR A 174 10.90 0.00 12.00
C TYR A 174 11.91 -0.95 12.70
N PRO A 175 11.97 -1.07 14.05
CA PRO A 175 12.81 -2.08 14.68
C PRO A 175 12.43 -3.52 14.30
N LEU A 176 11.12 -3.82 14.16
CA LEU A 176 10.64 -5.13 13.68
C LEU A 176 10.98 -5.33 12.20
N TYR A 177 10.94 -4.26 11.39
CA TYR A 177 11.39 -4.31 10.00
C TYR A 177 12.86 -4.71 9.90
N ARG A 178 13.73 -4.16 10.76
CA ARG A 178 15.15 -4.54 10.79
C ARG A 178 15.35 -6.00 11.16
N GLU A 179 14.60 -6.53 12.11
CA GLU A 179 14.63 -7.96 12.43
C GLU A 179 14.18 -8.82 11.25
N LEU A 180 13.15 -8.39 10.52
CA LEU A 180 12.69 -9.07 9.31
C LEU A 180 13.72 -9.04 8.19
N GLN A 181 14.40 -7.90 7.99
CA GLN A 181 15.49 -7.79 7.02
C GLN A 181 16.61 -8.78 7.34
N PHE A 182 16.98 -8.91 8.62
CA PHE A 182 17.95 -9.92 9.02
C PHE A 182 17.46 -11.36 8.73
N LEU A 183 16.18 -11.67 8.97
CA LEU A 183 15.60 -12.97 8.60
C LEU A 183 15.64 -13.24 7.10
N LEU A 184 15.34 -12.23 6.28
CA LEU A 184 15.41 -12.33 4.81
C LEU A 184 16.84 -12.62 4.36
N THR A 185 17.84 -11.95 4.93
CA THR A 185 19.25 -12.21 4.64
C THR A 185 19.68 -13.63 5.05
N LEU A 186 19.23 -14.12 6.21
CA LEU A 186 19.48 -15.50 6.63
C LEU A 186 18.81 -16.51 5.67
N ALA A 187 17.58 -16.24 5.22
CA ALA A 187 16.85 -17.11 4.30
C ALA A 187 17.49 -17.18 2.91
N GLU A 188 17.95 -16.04 2.39
CA GLU A 188 18.70 -16.00 1.13
C GLU A 188 20.06 -16.69 1.29
N GLY A 189 20.74 -16.50 2.42
CA GLY A 189 21.98 -17.20 2.75
C GLY A 189 21.84 -18.72 2.79
N LEU A 190 20.69 -19.25 3.22
CA LEU A 190 20.40 -20.69 3.12
C LEU A 190 20.25 -21.17 1.67
N LYS A 191 19.79 -20.31 0.76
CA LYS A 191 19.56 -20.63 -0.64
C LYS A 191 20.84 -20.51 -1.48
N THR A 192 21.63 -19.46 -1.24
CA THR A 192 22.86 -19.16 -1.99
C THR A 192 24.11 -19.77 -1.37
N GLY A 193 24.08 -20.12 -0.09
CA GLY A 193 25.24 -20.53 0.70
C GLY A 193 26.12 -19.36 1.16
N VAL A 194 25.75 -18.11 0.84
CA VAL A 194 26.48 -16.89 1.22
C VAL A 194 25.56 -15.99 2.02
N THR A 195 25.89 -15.78 3.30
CA THR A 195 25.14 -14.89 4.19
C THR A 195 25.90 -13.58 4.33
N GLU A 196 25.23 -12.47 4.02
CA GLU A 196 25.69 -11.13 4.34
C GLU A 196 25.39 -10.85 5.82
N TRP A 197 26.40 -10.52 6.62
CA TRP A 197 26.21 -10.28 8.04
C TRP A 197 26.00 -8.78 8.30
N PRO A 198 25.11 -8.41 9.24
CA PRO A 198 24.87 -7.02 9.58
C PRO A 198 26.14 -6.38 10.18
N GLU A 199 26.31 -5.08 9.94
CA GLU A 199 27.36 -4.31 10.59
C GLU A 199 27.10 -4.24 12.11
N SER A 200 28.15 -4.42 12.91
CA SER A 200 28.06 -4.42 14.36
C SER A 200 27.76 -3.01 14.88
N LEU A 201 26.48 -2.70 15.10
CA LEU A 201 26.04 -1.44 15.70
C LEU A 201 26.05 -1.50 17.25
N GLU A 202 26.16 -2.70 17.83
CA GLU A 202 26.16 -2.91 19.28
C GLU A 202 27.59 -2.89 19.84
N SER A 203 27.76 -2.33 21.05
CA SER A 203 29.06 -2.23 21.72
C SER A 203 29.58 -3.55 22.31
N LYS A 204 28.72 -4.58 22.39
CA LYS A 204 29.05 -5.93 22.88
C LYS A 204 28.83 -6.94 21.77
N SER A 205 29.69 -7.94 21.70
CA SER A 205 29.53 -9.04 20.74
C SER A 205 28.31 -9.91 21.09
N ALA A 206 27.71 -10.55 20.08
CA ALA A 206 26.59 -11.47 20.32
C ALA A 206 27.02 -12.63 21.22
N PHE A 207 28.28 -13.08 21.10
CA PHE A 207 28.86 -14.08 21.99
C PHE A 207 28.87 -13.64 23.46
N GLU A 208 29.32 -12.41 23.76
CA GLU A 208 29.30 -11.86 25.13
C GLU A 208 27.88 -11.75 25.68
N LEU A 209 26.92 -11.37 24.83
CA LEU A 209 25.51 -11.27 25.21
C LEU A 209 24.93 -12.66 25.56
N VAL A 210 25.23 -13.68 24.76
CA VAL A 210 24.80 -15.07 25.01
C VAL A 210 25.48 -15.64 26.25
N GLN A 211 26.79 -15.43 26.42
CA GLN A 211 27.51 -15.87 27.60
C GLN A 211 26.98 -15.20 28.87
N GLY A 212 26.76 -13.89 28.83
CA GLY A 212 26.15 -13.12 29.91
C GLY A 212 24.71 -13.56 30.21
N PHE A 213 23.96 -13.98 29.20
CA PHE A 213 22.61 -14.51 29.37
C PHE A 213 22.60 -15.88 30.08
N LEU A 214 23.47 -16.80 29.66
CA LEU A 214 23.60 -18.12 30.28
C LEU A 214 24.10 -18.02 31.73
N THR A 215 25.11 -17.18 31.99
CA THR A 215 25.67 -16.96 33.34
C THR A 215 24.80 -16.08 34.23
N GLY A 216 24.10 -15.09 33.67
CA GLY A 216 23.19 -14.20 34.40
C GLY A 216 21.92 -14.90 34.87
N ASN A 217 21.42 -15.88 34.11
CA ASN A 217 20.29 -16.72 34.54
C ASN A 217 20.63 -17.65 35.71
N PHE A 218 21.90 -17.98 35.93
CA PHE A 218 22.32 -18.63 37.19
C PHE A 218 22.11 -17.72 38.41
N CYS A 219 22.12 -16.40 38.25
CA CYS A 219 21.99 -15.45 39.36
C CYS A 219 20.53 -15.05 39.65
N LEU A 220 19.62 -15.12 38.67
CA LEU A 220 18.21 -14.74 38.82
C LEU A 220 17.30 -15.85 39.38
N LEU A 221 17.75 -17.11 39.38
CA LEU A 221 17.06 -18.20 40.07
C LEU A 221 17.29 -18.20 41.60
N CYS A 222 18.18 -17.34 42.11
CA CYS A 222 18.37 -17.07 43.53
C CYS A 222 18.00 -15.61 43.89
N GLY A 223 16.70 -15.30 43.85
CA GLY A 223 16.08 -14.27 44.69
C GLY A 223 16.49 -12.81 44.49
N LYS A 224 15.71 -12.07 43.69
CA LYS A 224 15.02 -10.80 44.07
C LYS A 224 14.44 -10.15 42.81
N ARG A 225 13.10 -10.05 42.77
CA ARG A 225 12.39 -9.06 41.93
C ARG A 225 12.69 -7.68 42.50
N GLY A 226 13.50 -6.90 41.80
CA GLY A 226 13.72 -5.49 42.09
C GLY A 226 13.58 -4.69 40.80
N ARG A 227 12.41 -4.11 40.57
CA ARG A 227 12.26 -2.97 39.67
C ARG A 227 12.98 -1.78 40.30
N PRO A 228 13.76 -0.98 39.56
CA PRO A 228 13.95 0.41 39.90
C PRO A 228 12.80 1.21 39.31
N ASP A 229 11.88 1.66 40.18
CA ASP A 229 10.97 2.76 39.88
C ASP A 229 11.77 4.07 39.83
N PHE A 230 11.56 4.86 38.78
CA PHE A 230 11.81 6.30 38.79
C PHE A 230 10.52 7.03 38.42
N THR A 231 9.81 7.42 39.48
CA THR A 231 9.12 8.70 39.75
C THR A 231 8.35 9.45 38.64
N GLU A 232 7.03 9.51 38.89
CA GLU A 232 6.13 10.68 39.00
C GLU A 232 5.74 11.56 37.79
N ASN A 233 4.41 11.54 37.57
CA ASN A 233 3.47 12.63 37.28
C ASN A 233 3.62 13.46 35.98
N ILE A 234 2.57 13.42 35.14
CA ILE A 234 1.66 14.56 34.88
C ILE A 234 0.49 14.09 33.99
N LYS A 235 -0.74 14.41 34.41
CA LYS A 235 -1.98 14.21 33.65
C LYS A 235 -2.00 15.10 32.41
N SER A 236 -2.10 14.50 31.23
CA SER A 236 -2.54 15.12 29.99
C SER A 236 -3.14 14.03 29.10
N ASP A 237 -4.31 14.25 28.51
CA ASP A 237 -4.98 13.28 27.64
C ASP A 237 -4.14 12.91 26.40
N THR A 238 -3.19 13.76 25.99
CA THR A 238 -2.18 13.44 24.96
C THR A 238 -1.12 12.43 25.43
N ALA A 239 -0.74 12.45 26.72
CA ALA A 239 0.20 11.48 27.27
C ALA A 239 -0.44 10.08 27.45
N ALA A 240 -1.76 10.02 27.60
CA ALA A 240 -2.51 8.76 27.63
C ALA A 240 -2.57 8.11 26.23
N VAL A 241 -2.71 8.90 25.17
CA VAL A 241 -2.67 8.40 23.78
C VAL A 241 -1.25 7.98 23.39
N ASP A 242 -0.22 8.77 23.72
CA ASP A 242 1.19 8.42 23.49
C ASP A 242 1.64 7.18 24.28
N SER A 243 1.17 7.01 25.51
CA SER A 243 1.45 5.80 26.30
C SER A 243 0.67 4.58 25.82
N SER A 244 -0.54 4.77 25.26
CA SER A 244 -1.32 3.71 24.62
C SER A 244 -0.73 3.29 23.28
N MET A 245 -0.24 4.23 22.45
CA MET A 245 0.48 3.92 21.22
C MET A 245 1.82 3.24 21.51
N LYS A 246 2.57 3.72 22.51
CA LYS A 246 3.79 3.02 22.98
C LYS A 246 3.49 1.62 23.51
N SER A 247 2.36 1.39 24.17
CA SER A 247 2.01 0.05 24.69
C SER A 247 1.50 -0.91 23.60
N ILE A 248 0.79 -0.42 22.58
CA ILE A 248 0.33 -1.21 21.42
C ILE A 248 1.52 -1.73 20.61
N PHE A 249 2.59 -0.94 20.49
CA PHE A 249 3.80 -1.28 19.74
C PHE A 249 4.99 -1.70 20.64
N SER A 250 4.74 -1.96 21.92
CA SER A 250 5.78 -2.44 22.84
C SER A 250 6.20 -3.88 22.50
N GLU A 251 7.48 -4.19 22.74
CA GLU A 251 7.99 -5.56 22.61
C GLU A 251 7.17 -6.54 23.46
N ARG A 252 6.85 -7.70 22.88
CA ARG A 252 6.09 -8.76 23.56
C ARG A 252 6.85 -9.20 24.82
N GLY A 253 6.21 -9.02 25.98
CA GLY A 253 6.72 -9.55 27.24
C GLY A 253 6.57 -11.08 27.32
N GLY A 254 7.32 -11.71 28.23
CA GLY A 254 7.20 -13.16 28.47
C GLY A 254 7.88 -14.03 27.42
N LEU A 255 8.97 -13.54 26.83
CA LEU A 255 9.78 -14.30 25.88
C LEU A 255 10.33 -15.59 26.52
N ASP A 256 10.26 -16.71 25.81
CA ASP A 256 10.93 -17.94 26.20
C ASP A 256 12.44 -17.89 25.94
N PHE A 257 13.14 -18.95 26.32
CA PHE A 257 14.59 -19.01 26.16
C PHE A 257 15.06 -18.86 24.71
N ALA A 258 14.37 -19.48 23.74
CA ALA A 258 14.76 -19.41 22.34
C ALA A 258 14.52 -17.99 21.79
N GLU A 259 13.43 -17.36 22.17
CA GLU A 259 13.11 -15.98 21.79
C GLU A 259 14.07 -14.96 22.40
N GLN A 260 14.44 -15.14 23.67
CA GLN A 260 15.47 -14.32 24.31
C GLN A 260 16.82 -14.50 23.63
N LEU A 261 17.13 -15.72 23.18
CA LEU A 261 18.35 -16.00 22.44
C LEU A 261 18.36 -15.27 21.09
N TRP A 262 17.25 -15.26 20.34
CA TRP A 262 17.12 -14.46 19.13
C TRP A 262 17.43 -12.98 19.38
N CYS A 263 16.86 -12.39 20.44
CA CYS A 263 17.11 -10.99 20.77
C CYS A 263 18.59 -10.69 21.09
N LYS A 264 19.39 -11.69 21.47
CA LYS A 264 20.85 -11.55 21.68
C LYS A 264 21.67 -11.87 20.44
N MET A 265 21.18 -12.76 19.58
CA MET A 265 21.90 -13.25 18.40
C MET A 265 21.55 -12.50 17.11
N ARG A 266 20.57 -11.57 17.14
CA ARG A 266 20.27 -10.69 16.00
C ARG A 266 21.39 -9.70 15.63
N SER A 267 22.40 -9.55 16.51
CA SER A 267 23.60 -8.73 16.28
C SER A 267 24.84 -9.55 15.90
N VAL A 268 24.68 -10.83 15.57
CA VAL A 268 25.78 -11.67 15.09
C VAL A 268 26.38 -11.08 13.81
N SER A 269 27.70 -10.93 13.82
CA SER A 269 28.48 -10.26 12.77
C SER A 269 29.24 -11.23 11.86
N SER A 270 29.30 -12.53 12.21
CA SER A 270 29.98 -13.55 11.42
C SER A 270 29.45 -14.96 11.64
N TYR A 271 29.67 -15.83 10.66
CA TYR A 271 29.34 -17.26 10.79
C TYR A 271 30.11 -17.94 11.93
N GLN A 272 31.36 -17.53 12.19
CA GLN A 272 32.16 -18.10 13.26
C GLN A 272 31.58 -17.76 14.64
N GLU A 273 31.18 -16.51 14.84
CA GLU A 273 30.50 -16.07 16.06
C GLU A 273 29.17 -16.84 16.28
N LEU A 274 28.43 -17.11 15.20
CA LEU A 274 27.22 -17.93 15.25
C LEU A 274 27.49 -19.35 15.77
N VAL A 275 28.53 -20.00 15.22
CA VAL A 275 28.95 -21.35 15.62
C VAL A 275 29.40 -21.36 17.07
N GLU A 276 30.16 -20.35 17.51
CA GLU A 276 30.62 -20.22 18.89
C GLU A 276 29.45 -20.06 19.87
N CYS A 277 28.47 -19.21 19.54
CA CYS A 277 27.25 -19.04 20.33
C CYS A 277 26.50 -20.37 20.49
N PHE A 278 26.21 -21.08 19.38
CA PHE A 278 25.51 -22.35 19.47
C PHE A 278 26.32 -23.45 20.16
N THR A 279 27.64 -23.46 19.99
CA THR A 279 28.52 -24.39 20.70
C THR A 279 28.43 -24.20 22.21
N LEU A 280 28.42 -22.95 22.67
CA LEU A 280 28.28 -22.63 24.08
C LEU A 280 26.92 -23.10 24.63
N ILE A 281 25.84 -22.83 23.91
CA ILE A 281 24.47 -23.21 24.31
C ILE A 281 24.31 -24.72 24.37
N ILE A 282 24.77 -25.44 23.34
CA ILE A 282 24.70 -26.90 23.27
C ILE A 282 25.49 -27.52 24.42
N LYS A 283 26.70 -27.02 24.70
CA LYS A 283 27.48 -27.51 25.85
C LYS A 283 26.75 -27.27 27.17
N SER A 284 26.21 -26.07 27.41
CA SER A 284 25.49 -25.81 28.66
C SER A 284 24.21 -26.68 28.81
N LEU A 285 23.55 -27.02 27.70
CA LEU A 285 22.41 -27.96 27.70
C LEU A 285 22.84 -29.42 27.94
N GLU A 286 23.97 -29.85 27.38
CA GLU A 286 24.52 -31.21 27.54
C GLU A 286 25.01 -31.46 28.98
N HIS A 287 25.66 -30.47 29.59
CA HIS A 287 26.13 -30.55 30.97
C HIS A 287 25.00 -30.36 32.00
N GLY A 288 23.77 -30.04 31.54
CA GLY A 288 22.62 -29.80 32.42
C GLY A 288 22.75 -28.53 33.26
N GLU A 289 23.63 -27.61 32.87
CA GLU A 289 23.85 -26.32 33.55
C GLU A 289 22.61 -25.44 33.47
N VAL A 290 21.85 -25.54 32.38
CA VAL A 290 20.63 -24.77 32.14
C VAL A 290 19.45 -25.69 31.85
N GLN A 291 18.30 -25.42 32.48
CA GLN A 291 17.01 -26.05 32.18
C GLN A 291 16.01 -24.99 31.69
N PRO A 292 16.18 -24.50 30.46
CA PRO A 292 15.45 -23.34 29.98
C PRO A 292 14.02 -23.69 29.60
N TRP A 293 13.04 -22.84 29.93
CA TRP A 293 11.65 -23.03 29.53
C TRP A 293 11.38 -22.58 28.08
N ILE A 294 10.52 -23.32 27.35
CA ILE A 294 10.11 -23.02 25.96
C ILE A 294 8.58 -23.07 25.83
N HIS A 295 8.00 -22.19 24.99
CA HIS A 295 6.59 -22.26 24.63
C HIS A 295 6.25 -23.56 23.87
N GLN A 296 5.05 -24.10 24.12
CA GLN A 296 4.56 -25.26 23.37
C GLN A 296 4.32 -24.90 21.89
N GLY A 297 4.63 -25.83 20.98
CA GLY A 297 4.33 -25.71 19.54
C GLY A 297 5.51 -25.31 18.65
N SER A 298 6.66 -24.95 19.22
CA SER A 298 7.88 -24.72 18.42
C SER A 298 8.42 -26.02 17.82
N SER A 299 8.70 -25.99 16.52
CA SER A 299 9.21 -27.14 15.76
C SER A 299 10.71 -27.05 15.42
N SER A 300 11.35 -25.97 15.88
CA SER A 300 12.77 -25.67 15.65
C SER A 300 13.69 -26.76 16.20
N LEU A 301 14.86 -26.89 15.56
CA LEU A 301 15.89 -27.84 15.98
C LEU A 301 16.34 -27.57 17.42
N LEU A 302 16.52 -26.29 17.79
CA LEU A 302 16.90 -25.92 19.16
C LEU A 302 15.83 -26.32 20.18
N SER A 303 14.54 -26.15 19.87
CA SER A 303 13.46 -26.57 20.77
C SER A 303 13.49 -28.09 21.01
N LYS A 304 13.72 -28.89 19.96
CA LYS A 304 13.87 -30.35 20.06
C LYS A 304 15.09 -30.74 20.92
N LEU A 305 16.20 -30.02 20.80
CA LEU A 305 17.41 -30.28 21.60
C LEU A 305 17.19 -29.98 23.08
N ILE A 306 16.52 -28.87 23.40
CA ILE A 306 16.19 -28.52 24.79
C ILE A 306 15.24 -29.56 25.40
N GLN A 307 14.23 -30.01 24.65
CA GLN A 307 13.35 -31.09 25.12
C GLN A 307 14.11 -32.39 25.38
N GLN A 308 15.08 -32.74 24.53
CA GLN A 308 15.94 -33.92 24.71
C GLN A 308 16.89 -33.79 25.91
N SER A 309 17.40 -32.58 26.18
CA SER A 309 18.25 -32.30 27.34
C SER A 309 17.54 -32.64 28.66
N TYR A 310 16.24 -32.34 28.80
CA TYR A 310 15.47 -32.72 29.99
C TYR A 310 15.41 -34.25 30.22
N HIS A 311 15.52 -35.03 29.16
CA HIS A 311 15.51 -36.50 29.22
C HIS A 311 16.92 -37.11 29.34
N GLY A 312 17.96 -36.27 29.46
CA GLY A 312 19.35 -36.69 29.70
C GLY A 312 20.04 -37.36 28.52
N LYS A 313 19.45 -37.31 27.31
CA LYS A 313 20.03 -37.87 26.08
C LYS A 313 19.83 -36.91 24.91
N MET A 314 20.77 -36.00 24.75
CA MET A 314 20.80 -35.07 23.62
C MET A 314 21.49 -35.69 22.41
N LYS A 315 20.90 -35.56 21.22
CA LYS A 315 21.52 -36.00 19.98
C LYS A 315 22.71 -35.09 19.65
N ALA A 316 23.85 -35.66 19.30
CA ALA A 316 24.98 -34.87 18.80
C ALA A 316 24.58 -34.14 17.51
N VAL A 317 24.70 -32.81 17.52
CA VAL A 317 24.43 -31.95 16.36
C VAL A 317 25.75 -31.44 15.80
N SER A 318 25.98 -31.66 14.51
CA SER A 318 27.13 -31.07 13.82
C SER A 318 26.81 -29.63 13.45
N LEU A 319 27.51 -28.67 14.04
CA LEU A 319 27.43 -27.25 13.71
C LEU A 319 28.25 -26.91 12.45
N SER A 320 28.05 -27.68 11.37
CA SER A 320 28.73 -27.50 10.09
C SER A 320 27.75 -27.16 8.96
N GLY A 321 28.28 -26.54 7.90
CA GLY A 321 27.51 -26.14 6.73
C GLY A 321 26.43 -25.10 7.05
N ILE A 322 25.22 -25.30 6.52
CA ILE A 322 24.10 -24.36 6.70
C ILE A 322 23.34 -24.53 8.04
N THR A 323 23.69 -25.56 8.83
CA THR A 323 22.94 -25.92 10.05
C THR A 323 22.83 -24.78 11.07
N PRO A 324 23.91 -24.04 11.40
CA PRO A 324 23.81 -22.93 12.35
C PRO A 324 22.91 -21.80 11.85
N VAL A 325 22.98 -21.47 10.56
CA VAL A 325 22.14 -20.45 9.91
C VAL A 325 20.67 -20.88 9.97
N GLN A 326 20.39 -22.16 9.66
CA GLN A 326 19.05 -22.72 9.75
C GLN A 326 18.49 -22.65 11.19
N MET A 327 19.30 -23.01 12.19
CA MET A 327 18.88 -22.92 13.59
C MET A 327 18.50 -21.50 13.99
N LEU A 328 19.32 -20.51 13.61
CA LEU A 328 19.03 -19.10 13.91
C LEU A 328 17.77 -18.61 13.19
N LEU A 329 17.60 -18.98 11.93
CA LEU A 329 16.43 -18.64 11.12
C LEU A 329 15.13 -19.20 11.73
N GLU A 330 15.14 -20.47 12.14
CA GLU A 330 13.97 -21.11 12.76
C GLU A 330 13.55 -20.42 14.06
N ILE A 331 14.51 -20.02 14.89
CA ILE A 331 14.23 -19.34 16.17
C ILE A 331 13.65 -17.94 15.92
N GLY A 332 14.24 -17.19 14.98
CA GLY A 332 13.72 -15.86 14.65
C GLY A 332 12.35 -15.89 13.98
N LEU A 333 12.08 -16.89 13.13
CA LEU A 333 10.74 -17.15 12.57
C LEU A 333 9.71 -17.42 13.66
N ASP A 334 10.01 -18.30 14.62
CA ASP A 334 9.11 -18.61 15.73
C ASP A 334 8.80 -17.36 16.56
N LYS A 335 9.81 -16.56 16.88
CA LYS A 335 9.68 -15.29 17.61
C LYS A 335 8.78 -14.31 16.84
N MET A 336 9.12 -14.04 15.59
CA MET A 336 8.41 -13.05 14.77
C MET A 336 6.95 -13.46 14.54
N LYS A 337 6.68 -14.74 14.21
CA LYS A 337 5.31 -15.25 14.07
C LYS A 337 4.49 -15.00 15.33
N LYS A 338 5.04 -15.29 16.52
CA LYS A 338 4.35 -15.05 17.80
C LYS A 338 4.14 -13.58 18.07
N ASP A 339 5.06 -12.71 17.69
CA ASP A 339 4.89 -11.26 17.84
C ASP A 339 3.75 -10.73 16.97
N TYR A 340 3.68 -11.13 15.69
CA TYR A 340 2.57 -10.77 14.82
C TYR A 340 1.24 -11.36 15.31
N ILE A 341 1.23 -12.63 15.74
CA ILE A 341 0.05 -13.25 16.37
C ILE A 341 -0.39 -12.42 17.58
N SER A 342 0.53 -12.07 18.48
CA SER A 342 0.25 -11.29 19.68
C SER A 342 -0.33 -9.93 19.34
N PHE A 343 0.16 -9.27 18.28
CA PHE A 343 -0.39 -8.02 17.81
C PHE A 343 -1.80 -8.19 17.23
N PHE A 344 -1.96 -9.01 16.20
CA PHE A 344 -3.23 -9.11 15.46
C PHE A 344 -4.35 -9.73 16.30
N ILE A 345 -4.04 -10.71 17.16
CA ILE A 345 -5.03 -11.29 18.08
C ILE A 345 -5.23 -10.36 19.28
N GLY A 346 -4.16 -9.78 19.84
CA GLY A 346 -4.25 -8.89 21.00
C GLY A 346 -5.02 -7.60 20.73
N GLN A 347 -5.00 -7.11 19.49
CA GLN A 347 -5.81 -5.99 19.02
C GLN A 347 -7.19 -6.41 18.46
N GLU A 348 -7.55 -7.69 18.57
CA GLU A 348 -8.80 -8.25 18.05
C GLU A 348 -9.01 -7.98 16.54
N LEU A 349 -7.92 -7.88 15.77
CA LEU A 349 -7.93 -7.62 14.33
C LEU A 349 -8.04 -8.90 13.50
N ALA A 350 -7.59 -10.03 14.05
CA ALA A 350 -7.68 -11.34 13.42
C ALA A 350 -7.79 -12.46 14.47
N THR A 351 -8.18 -13.65 14.00
CA THR A 351 -8.15 -14.89 14.78
C THR A 351 -6.99 -15.77 14.30
N LEU A 352 -6.60 -16.76 15.11
CA LEU A 352 -5.58 -17.73 14.73
C LEU A 352 -5.93 -18.44 13.41
N THR A 353 -7.21 -18.74 13.17
CA THR A 353 -7.69 -19.37 11.93
C THR A 353 -7.48 -18.48 10.70
N TYR A 354 -7.61 -17.16 10.84
CA TYR A 354 -7.33 -16.25 9.75
C TYR A 354 -5.83 -16.12 9.47
N LEU A 355 -4.99 -16.22 10.51
CA LEU A 355 -3.54 -16.14 10.41
C LEU A 355 -2.87 -17.46 10.00
N ASP A 356 -3.57 -18.59 10.05
CA ASP A 356 -3.05 -19.95 9.81
C ASP A 356 -2.16 -20.05 8.57
N TYR A 357 -2.61 -19.49 7.44
CA TYR A 357 -1.84 -19.42 6.20
C TYR A 357 -0.44 -18.82 6.41
N PHE A 358 -0.34 -17.72 7.15
CA PHE A 358 0.89 -16.96 7.34
C PHE A 358 1.83 -17.60 8.36
N ILE A 359 1.28 -18.32 9.34
CA ILE A 359 2.04 -18.90 10.46
C ILE A 359 2.42 -20.37 10.22
N SER A 360 1.80 -21.03 9.23
CA SER A 360 2.02 -22.43 8.90
C SER A 360 3.50 -22.79 8.75
N THR A 361 3.89 -23.91 9.33
CA THR A 361 5.25 -24.50 9.24
C THR A 361 5.33 -25.63 8.22
N SER A 362 4.26 -25.86 7.45
CA SER A 362 4.18 -26.93 6.44
C SER A 362 4.98 -26.66 5.17
N VAL A 363 5.38 -25.42 4.95
CA VAL A 363 6.15 -24.95 3.80
C VAL A 363 7.62 -24.75 4.16
N ASP A 364 8.49 -24.59 3.17
CA ASP A 364 9.92 -24.35 3.38
C ASP A 364 10.18 -23.03 4.15
N LEU A 365 11.37 -22.93 4.75
CA LEU A 365 11.73 -21.79 5.61
C LEU A 365 11.72 -20.47 4.83
N GLN A 366 12.09 -20.48 3.56
CA GLN A 366 12.12 -19.29 2.73
C GLN A 366 10.70 -18.77 2.50
N GLU A 367 9.77 -19.63 2.12
CA GLU A 367 8.34 -19.27 1.99
C GLU A 367 7.75 -18.82 3.34
N GLN A 368 8.16 -19.44 4.46
CA GLN A 368 7.74 -18.97 5.79
C GLN A 368 8.19 -17.52 6.05
N VAL A 369 9.41 -17.14 5.66
CA VAL A 369 9.90 -15.76 5.80
C VAL A 369 9.12 -14.79 4.92
N HIS A 370 8.84 -15.15 3.66
CA HIS A 370 8.02 -14.30 2.77
C HIS A 370 6.58 -14.11 3.30
N ARG A 371 6.01 -15.12 3.96
CA ARG A 371 4.71 -14.99 4.64
C ARG A 371 4.76 -14.08 5.85
N VAL A 372 5.84 -14.14 6.62
CA VAL A 372 6.09 -13.19 7.73
C VAL A 372 6.29 -11.77 7.20
N GLN A 373 6.95 -11.61 6.05
CA GLN A 373 7.09 -10.31 5.37
C GLN A 373 5.73 -9.72 4.99
N LYS A 374 4.79 -10.54 4.48
CA LYS A 374 3.40 -10.11 4.23
C LYS A 374 2.71 -9.65 5.52
N LEU A 375 2.88 -10.37 6.63
CA LEU A 375 2.33 -9.95 7.94
C LEU A 375 2.93 -8.62 8.42
N HIS A 376 4.21 -8.40 8.15
CA HIS A 376 4.86 -7.15 8.51
C HIS A 376 4.34 -5.96 7.70
N HIS A 377 4.21 -6.11 6.39
CA HIS A 377 3.66 -5.04 5.56
C HIS A 377 2.22 -4.70 5.95
N MET A 378 1.42 -5.72 6.29
CA MET A 378 0.10 -5.51 6.90
C MET A 378 0.15 -4.73 8.21
N LEU A 379 1.10 -5.06 9.09
CA LEU A 379 1.32 -4.35 10.35
C LEU A 379 1.66 -2.88 10.08
N GLU A 380 2.55 -2.58 9.14
CA GLU A 380 2.88 -1.22 8.75
C GLU A 380 1.66 -0.44 8.24
N ILE A 381 0.79 -1.07 7.44
CA ILE A 381 -0.48 -0.47 7.03
C ILE A 381 -1.37 -0.13 8.22
N MET A 382 -1.52 -1.05 9.17
CA MET A 382 -2.33 -0.80 10.39
C MET A 382 -1.75 0.34 11.21
N VAL A 383 -0.44 0.27 11.49
CA VAL A 383 0.30 1.25 12.28
C VAL A 383 0.18 2.63 11.67
N SER A 384 0.42 2.76 10.36
CA SER A 384 0.31 4.02 9.65
C SER A 384 -1.10 4.60 9.75
N CYS A 385 -2.14 3.78 9.56
CA CYS A 385 -3.51 4.25 9.72
C CYS A 385 -3.83 4.65 11.17
N THR A 386 -3.30 3.95 12.17
CA THR A 386 -3.49 4.31 13.59
C THR A 386 -2.76 5.60 13.94
N VAL A 387 -1.50 5.77 13.53
CA VAL A 387 -0.67 6.93 13.86
C VAL A 387 -1.16 8.18 13.15
N LEU A 388 -1.44 8.07 11.85
CA LEU A 388 -1.70 9.21 10.99
C LEU A 388 -3.17 9.61 10.98
N LEU A 389 -4.07 8.61 10.96
CA LEU A 389 -5.51 8.84 10.83
C LEU A 389 -6.27 8.65 12.14
N GLN A 390 -5.58 8.22 13.22
CA GLN A 390 -6.20 7.91 14.52
C GLN A 390 -7.33 6.89 14.39
N PHE A 391 -7.18 5.94 13.47
CA PHE A 391 -8.19 4.93 13.23
C PHE A 391 -8.35 4.01 14.45
N LYS A 392 -9.62 3.79 14.78
CA LYS A 392 -10.05 2.84 15.82
C LYS A 392 -10.31 1.46 15.21
N HIS A 393 -10.55 0.49 16.08
CA HIS A 393 -10.84 -0.90 15.73
C HIS A 393 -11.89 -1.04 14.62
N GLU A 394 -12.97 -0.25 14.65
CA GLU A 394 -14.04 -0.27 13.65
C GLU A 394 -13.56 -0.12 12.19
N ASN A 395 -12.47 0.62 11.96
CA ASN A 395 -11.89 0.83 10.63
C ASN A 395 -10.68 -0.07 10.38
N LEU A 396 -9.89 -0.37 11.43
CA LEU A 396 -8.71 -1.24 11.31
C LEU A 396 -9.08 -2.70 11.03
N PHE A 397 -10.16 -3.19 11.65
CA PHE A 397 -10.63 -4.56 11.44
C PHE A 397 -10.98 -4.85 9.97
N PRO A 398 -11.89 -4.12 9.29
CA PRO A 398 -12.21 -4.39 7.90
C PRO A 398 -11.00 -4.21 6.97
N LEU A 399 -10.12 -3.25 7.25
CA LEU A 399 -8.87 -3.09 6.49
C LEU A 399 -7.96 -4.31 6.65
N THR A 400 -7.78 -4.82 7.88
CA THR A 400 -7.03 -6.05 8.15
C THR A 400 -7.60 -7.22 7.36
N GLN A 401 -8.93 -7.38 7.34
CA GLN A 401 -9.58 -8.46 6.59
C GLN A 401 -9.33 -8.36 5.08
N THR A 402 -9.38 -7.15 4.51
CA THR A 402 -9.05 -6.92 3.10
C THR A 402 -7.61 -7.30 2.79
N CYS A 403 -6.65 -6.88 3.63
CA CYS A 403 -5.24 -7.23 3.46
C CYS A 403 -4.99 -8.73 3.62
N LEU A 404 -5.61 -9.38 4.62
CA LEU A 404 -5.51 -10.83 4.85
C LEU A 404 -5.98 -11.61 3.62
N LYS A 405 -7.11 -11.21 3.03
CA LYS A 405 -7.64 -11.85 1.83
C LYS A 405 -6.71 -11.67 0.65
N TYR A 406 -6.24 -10.44 0.41
CA TYR A 406 -5.33 -10.14 -0.69
C TYR A 406 -4.03 -10.95 -0.61
N TYR A 407 -3.34 -10.94 0.54
CA TYR A 407 -2.03 -11.58 0.68
C TYR A 407 -2.06 -13.12 0.76
N LYS A 408 -3.22 -13.72 0.98
CA LYS A 408 -3.42 -15.17 0.81
C LYS A 408 -3.38 -15.59 -0.65
N GLU A 409 -3.86 -14.74 -1.56
CA GLU A 409 -4.04 -15.06 -2.97
C GLU A 409 -2.95 -14.45 -3.87
N ASN A 410 -2.28 -13.39 -3.40
CA ASN A 410 -1.37 -12.58 -4.20
C ASN A 410 0.05 -12.53 -3.58
N PRO A 411 1.10 -12.31 -4.39
CA PRO A 411 2.44 -12.03 -3.87
C PRO A 411 2.48 -10.68 -3.13
N LEU A 412 3.58 -10.41 -2.42
CA LEU A 412 3.83 -9.10 -1.85
C LEU A 412 3.89 -8.06 -3.00
N ASN A 413 3.11 -7.00 -2.89
CA ASN A 413 3.09 -5.91 -3.85
C ASN A 413 2.81 -4.60 -3.12
N GLU A 414 3.85 -3.84 -2.85
CA GLU A 414 3.79 -2.57 -2.11
C GLU A 414 3.09 -1.46 -2.92
N LYS A 415 3.03 -1.60 -4.25
CA LYS A 415 2.29 -0.69 -5.15
C LYS A 415 0.79 -0.99 -5.19
N HIS A 416 0.32 -2.04 -4.52
CA HIS A 416 -1.09 -2.34 -4.45
C HIS A 416 -1.82 -1.30 -3.59
N VAL A 417 -2.91 -0.73 -4.14
CA VAL A 417 -3.74 0.25 -3.44
C VAL A 417 -4.89 -0.46 -2.73
N PHE A 418 -4.83 -0.51 -1.40
CA PHE A 418 -5.94 -0.99 -0.59
C PHE A 418 -7.03 0.08 -0.48
N GLN A 419 -8.28 -0.31 -0.75
CA GLN A 419 -9.42 0.59 -0.69
C GLN A 419 -10.30 0.27 0.53
N LEU A 420 -10.55 1.29 1.35
CA LEU A 420 -11.42 1.18 2.53
C LEU A 420 -12.53 2.23 2.47
N PRO A 421 -13.81 1.83 2.35
CA PRO A 421 -14.93 2.75 2.50
C PRO A 421 -14.99 3.31 3.92
N ILE A 422 -15.01 4.63 4.06
CA ILE A 422 -15.03 5.32 5.35
C ILE A 422 -16.10 6.42 5.39
N ARG A 423 -16.50 6.82 6.59
CA ARG A 423 -17.39 7.97 6.77
C ARG A 423 -16.59 9.27 6.59
N PRO A 424 -17.05 10.24 5.78
CA PRO A 424 -16.34 11.52 5.60
C PRO A 424 -16.07 12.26 6.93
N ALA A 425 -16.96 12.11 7.90
CA ALA A 425 -16.81 12.73 9.23
C ALA A 425 -15.50 12.35 9.96
N LEU A 426 -14.95 11.14 9.70
CA LEU A 426 -13.70 10.68 10.32
C LEU A 426 -12.47 11.42 9.79
N VAL A 427 -12.53 11.83 8.53
CA VAL A 427 -11.43 12.46 7.80
C VAL A 427 -11.66 13.95 7.53
N LYS A 428 -12.76 14.50 8.06
CA LYS A 428 -13.16 15.91 7.91
C LYS A 428 -12.03 16.87 8.25
N LYS A 429 -11.27 16.59 9.31
CA LYS A 429 -10.14 17.41 9.76
C LYS A 429 -9.07 17.62 8.68
N PHE A 430 -8.92 16.65 7.77
CA PHE A 430 -7.90 16.69 6.72
C PHE A 430 -8.33 17.46 5.48
N TYR A 431 -9.63 17.56 5.20
CA TYR A 431 -10.12 18.23 3.99
C TYR A 431 -10.88 19.54 4.24
N GLU A 432 -11.25 19.85 5.49
CA GLU A 432 -12.07 21.04 5.81
C GLU A 432 -11.35 22.36 5.52
N ASN A 433 -10.02 22.39 5.64
CA ASN A 433 -9.20 23.58 5.41
C ASN A 433 -8.18 23.41 4.27
N ASP A 434 -8.20 22.28 3.56
CA ASP A 434 -7.23 21.99 2.51
C ASP A 434 -7.89 22.01 1.12
N HIS A 435 -7.06 22.26 0.11
CA HIS A 435 -7.49 22.21 -1.27
C HIS A 435 -7.28 20.79 -1.84
N PRO A 436 -8.28 20.23 -2.53
CA PRO A 436 -8.16 18.91 -3.14
C PRO A 436 -7.05 18.90 -4.20
N GLU A 437 -6.32 17.80 -4.28
CA GLU A 437 -5.35 17.57 -5.35
C GLU A 437 -6.07 17.43 -6.70
N ILE A 438 -7.23 16.78 -6.70
CA ILE A 438 -8.12 16.66 -7.84
C ILE A 438 -9.53 17.02 -7.40
N TRP A 439 -10.18 17.95 -8.07
CA TRP A 439 -11.60 18.19 -7.92
C TRP A 439 -12.29 18.07 -9.26
N LYS A 440 -13.42 17.38 -9.29
CA LYS A 440 -14.12 17.03 -10.52
C LYS A 440 -15.63 17.14 -10.33
N VAL A 441 -16.30 17.67 -11.34
CA VAL A 441 -17.75 17.63 -11.48
C VAL A 441 -18.12 16.96 -12.79
N ASP A 442 -19.01 16.00 -12.67
CA ASP A 442 -19.64 15.28 -13.75
C ASP A 442 -21.06 15.80 -13.92
N ILE A 443 -21.38 16.31 -15.09
CA ILE A 443 -22.72 16.75 -15.50
C ILE A 443 -23.25 15.71 -16.47
N SER A 444 -24.35 15.06 -16.13
CA SER A 444 -24.99 14.07 -17.00
C SER A 444 -26.44 14.41 -17.30
N SER A 445 -26.90 13.96 -18.47
CA SER A 445 -28.31 14.00 -18.87
C SER A 445 -28.68 12.71 -19.60
N GLY A 446 -29.96 12.35 -19.57
CA GLY A 446 -30.46 11.09 -20.11
C GLY A 446 -30.36 9.91 -19.13
N HIS A 447 -30.71 8.71 -19.62
CA HIS A 447 -30.65 7.47 -18.84
C HIS A 447 -30.19 6.30 -19.73
N GLY A 448 -29.41 5.39 -19.14
CA GLY A 448 -28.93 4.18 -19.80
C GLY A 448 -28.05 4.51 -21.01
N GLN A 449 -28.39 3.98 -22.19
CA GLN A 449 -27.54 4.15 -23.39
C GLN A 449 -27.61 5.54 -24.03
N LYS A 450 -28.54 6.37 -23.60
CA LYS A 450 -28.64 7.78 -24.00
C LYS A 450 -28.03 8.72 -22.97
N GLU A 451 -27.37 8.18 -21.95
CA GLU A 451 -26.67 9.00 -20.97
C GLU A 451 -25.46 9.65 -21.64
N VAL A 452 -25.43 10.98 -21.60
CA VAL A 452 -24.34 11.80 -22.08
C VAL A 452 -23.75 12.56 -20.91
N LYS A 453 -22.43 12.73 -20.93
CA LYS A 453 -21.66 13.23 -19.80
C LYS A 453 -20.66 14.29 -20.23
N THR A 454 -20.64 15.39 -19.50
CA THR A 454 -19.59 16.41 -19.54
C THR A 454 -18.87 16.40 -18.20
N THR A 455 -17.55 16.28 -18.22
CA THR A 455 -16.71 16.30 -17.01
C THR A 455 -15.86 17.57 -17.03
N TRP A 456 -15.87 18.29 -15.92
CA TRP A 456 -14.90 19.35 -15.65
C TRP A 456 -14.06 18.94 -14.45
N GLN A 457 -12.74 19.02 -14.58
CA GLN A 457 -11.78 18.61 -13.56
C GLN A 457 -10.71 19.69 -13.41
N VAL A 458 -10.30 19.93 -12.17
CA VAL A 458 -9.11 20.69 -11.83
C VAL A 458 -8.16 19.80 -11.06
N SER A 459 -6.87 19.84 -11.39
CA SER A 459 -5.83 19.13 -10.65
C SER A 459 -4.60 20.00 -10.39
N THR A 460 -3.88 19.73 -9.31
CA THR A 460 -2.60 20.39 -9.00
C THR A 460 -1.40 19.73 -9.69
N SER A 461 -1.56 18.48 -10.11
CA SER A 461 -0.60 17.72 -10.90
C SER A 461 -1.09 17.59 -12.35
N PRO A 462 -0.17 17.49 -13.34
CA PRO A 462 -0.56 17.27 -14.72
C PRO A 462 -1.30 15.93 -14.84
N PRO A 463 -2.51 15.89 -15.41
CA PRO A 463 -3.33 14.67 -15.45
C PRO A 463 -2.76 13.59 -16.38
N VAL A 464 -1.76 13.92 -17.21
CA VAL A 464 -1.12 12.96 -18.13
C VAL A 464 0.38 13.25 -18.27
N GLU A 465 1.20 12.19 -18.28
CA GLU A 465 2.67 12.27 -18.33
C GLU A 465 3.22 13.03 -19.56
N HIS A 466 2.56 12.92 -20.72
CA HIS A 466 2.98 13.64 -21.95
C HIS A 466 2.68 15.15 -21.91
N MET A 467 2.06 15.66 -20.83
CA MET A 467 1.91 17.10 -20.60
C MET A 467 3.16 17.75 -19.99
N ILE A 468 4.19 16.97 -19.63
CA ILE A 468 5.48 17.50 -19.16
C ILE A 468 6.19 18.14 -20.35
N SER A 469 5.79 19.37 -20.69
CA SER A 469 6.61 20.24 -21.54
C SER A 469 7.86 20.65 -20.75
N ASN A 470 9.03 20.61 -21.39
CA ASN A 470 10.37 20.95 -20.86
C ASN A 470 10.50 22.37 -20.24
N ASN A 471 9.41 23.10 -20.04
CA ASN A 471 9.40 24.49 -19.57
C ASN A 471 9.13 24.63 -18.05
N ILE A 472 9.03 23.54 -17.28
CA ILE A 472 8.92 23.60 -15.80
C ILE A 472 10.32 23.69 -15.13
N VAL A 473 11.41 23.73 -15.91
CA VAL A 473 12.75 24.04 -15.39
C VAL A 473 13.02 25.52 -15.59
N ASN A 474 12.50 26.34 -14.68
CA ASN A 474 13.12 27.57 -14.15
C ASN A 474 12.05 28.51 -13.59
N GLY A 475 12.15 28.81 -12.30
CA GLY A 475 11.48 29.97 -11.73
C GLY A 475 10.99 29.74 -10.32
N SER A 476 11.85 30.07 -9.36
CA SER A 476 11.49 30.36 -7.98
C SER A 476 10.33 31.35 -7.89
N THR A 477 9.11 30.89 -7.61
CA THR A 477 8.05 31.62 -6.87
C THR A 477 6.89 30.67 -6.53
N GLU A 478 6.47 30.67 -5.27
CA GLU A 478 5.54 29.76 -4.59
C GLU A 478 4.05 29.93 -4.98
N GLU A 479 3.69 29.87 -6.27
CA GLU A 479 2.27 29.90 -6.69
C GLU A 479 1.86 28.62 -7.43
N ARG A 480 0.92 27.86 -6.85
CA ARG A 480 0.42 26.59 -7.40
C ARG A 480 -0.26 26.82 -8.76
N MET A 481 0.27 26.20 -9.83
CA MET A 481 -0.42 26.11 -11.11
C MET A 481 -1.53 25.05 -11.04
N TYR A 482 -2.68 25.32 -11.67
CA TYR A 482 -3.78 24.36 -11.79
C TYR A 482 -3.92 23.89 -13.24
N PHE A 483 -4.19 22.61 -13.41
CA PHE A 483 -4.52 21.99 -14.69
C PHE A 483 -6.03 21.81 -14.79
N ILE A 484 -6.66 22.52 -15.72
CA ILE A 484 -8.11 22.45 -15.95
C ILE A 484 -8.35 21.53 -17.14
N THR A 485 -8.97 20.40 -16.89
CA THR A 485 -9.36 19.41 -17.89
C THR A 485 -10.86 19.44 -18.12
N MET A 486 -11.29 19.54 -19.38
CA MET A 486 -12.68 19.39 -19.77
C MET A 486 -12.85 18.19 -20.70
N THR A 487 -13.71 17.26 -20.32
CA THR A 487 -14.11 16.14 -21.18
C THR A 487 -15.53 16.34 -21.65
N ASN A 488 -15.70 16.44 -22.96
CA ASN A 488 -16.97 16.63 -23.61
C ASN A 488 -17.34 15.37 -24.40
N CYS A 489 -18.54 14.85 -24.19
CA CYS A 489 -19.11 13.78 -25.00
C CYS A 489 -20.00 14.36 -26.11
N SER A 490 -20.12 13.65 -27.23
CA SER A 490 -21.11 13.87 -28.28
C SER A 490 -21.61 12.52 -28.76
N GLN A 491 -22.92 12.33 -28.83
CA GLN A 491 -23.52 11.06 -29.19
C GLN A 491 -24.04 11.10 -30.63
N VAL A 492 -23.61 10.14 -31.44
CA VAL A 492 -24.02 9.98 -32.85
C VAL A 492 -24.78 8.67 -32.99
N HIS A 493 -26.05 8.73 -33.36
CA HIS A 493 -26.86 7.54 -33.61
C HIS A 493 -26.79 7.12 -35.07
N PHE A 494 -26.70 5.81 -35.29
CA PHE A 494 -26.85 5.22 -36.62
C PHE A 494 -28.34 4.98 -36.87
N THR A 495 -28.99 5.97 -37.46
CA THR A 495 -30.40 5.90 -37.88
C THR A 495 -30.58 5.14 -39.17
#